data_AF-A0AA47N1Q2-F1
#
_entry.id   AF-A0AA47N1Q2-F1
#
_cell.length_a   1.000
_cell.length_b   1.000
_cell.length_c   1.000
_cell.angle_alpha   90.00
_cell.angle_beta   90.00
_cell.angle_gamma   90.00
#
_symmetry.space_group_name_H-M   'P 1'
#
loop_
_entity.id
_entity.type
_entity.pdbx_description
1 polymer ?
#
loop_
_entity_poly.entity_id
_entity_poly.type
_entity_poly.pdbx_seq_one_letter_code
_entity_poly.pdbx_strand_id
1 'polypeptide(L)'
;MSARNPGMNMDLEWVSKVRVNTQAVLKRAQQIQSVKLAKKQWQAAWLLKAVTCIDLTTLAGDDTPSNVHRLCMKAVQPVPYDLLQSMGMHDKGVTTGAVCVYPSRVADAVKSLKAANSSLPVASVATGFPAGQTLLKTRLEEVRAAVADGAAEIDIVINRTLALTGQWEAMYDEIRQFREACGDAHMKTILAIGELGTFTNVYKASLVSMMAGSDFIKTSTGKESVNATYPVAIVMVRAIRDYFLRTGHKFIRFPLDNQQLHMIKANFMACRYAGVVCAIDGTHIQIIAPSKDEDVFVNRKKVHSINTQIVFDATFNILDVAKWPGSTHDPRILMGSGLRREAPCTSWVSCWVTVAVPARRLDTLSQSTTGSTVKVGFKPAGGIRTAKESLVWLALIKEELGDAWLGPHLFRLGASSLLADIERQIFHYVTGRYPALHELPMA
;
A
#
# COMPACT_ATOMS: atom_id res chain seq x y z
N MET A 1 9.45 -2.80 9.99
CA MET A 1 9.06 -2.40 8.61
C MET A 1 8.03 -3.39 8.09
N SER A 2 7.23 -3.05 7.07
CA SER A 2 6.35 -4.02 6.40
C SER A 2 7.16 -5.09 5.65
N ALA A 3 6.52 -6.19 5.27
CA ALA A 3 7.14 -7.14 4.35
C ALA A 3 7.49 -6.44 3.02
N ARG A 4 8.68 -6.72 2.48
CA ARG A 4 9.09 -6.18 1.19
C ARG A 4 8.32 -6.83 0.05
N ASN A 5 8.06 -6.07 -1.01
CA ASN A 5 7.41 -6.56 -2.22
C ASN A 5 8.36 -7.48 -2.99
N PRO A 6 8.07 -8.79 -3.15
CA PRO A 6 8.95 -9.70 -3.89
C PRO A 6 8.98 -9.40 -5.39
N GLY A 7 8.07 -8.53 -5.88
CA GLY A 7 7.84 -8.32 -7.30
C GLY A 7 7.07 -9.47 -7.94
N MET A 8 6.90 -9.39 -9.24
CA MET A 8 6.33 -10.43 -10.09
C MET A 8 6.95 -10.35 -11.48
N ASN A 9 6.75 -11.36 -12.30
CA ASN A 9 7.14 -11.30 -13.71
C ASN A 9 6.41 -10.15 -14.40
N MET A 10 7.10 -9.50 -15.35
CA MET A 10 6.55 -8.41 -16.13
C MET A 10 5.33 -8.88 -16.91
N ASP A 11 4.22 -8.15 -16.80
CA ASP A 11 2.98 -8.42 -17.52
C ASP A 11 2.68 -7.25 -18.48
N LEU A 12 3.20 -7.35 -19.69
CA LEU A 12 3.02 -6.35 -20.74
C LEU A 12 1.57 -6.24 -21.22
N GLU A 13 0.82 -7.35 -21.15
CA GLU A 13 -0.58 -7.34 -21.53
C GLU A 13 -1.36 -6.42 -20.58
N TRP A 14 -1.12 -6.51 -19.27
CA TRP A 14 -1.70 -5.61 -18.29
C TRP A 14 -1.32 -4.16 -18.55
N VAL A 15 -0.02 -3.90 -18.74
CA VAL A 15 0.49 -2.56 -19.02
C VAL A 15 -0.16 -1.98 -20.28
N SER A 16 -0.31 -2.77 -21.35
CA SER A 16 -0.93 -2.33 -22.61
C SER A 16 -2.43 -2.04 -22.50
N LYS A 17 -3.13 -2.77 -21.62
CA LYS A 17 -4.57 -2.62 -21.34
C LYS A 17 -4.91 -1.47 -20.40
N VAL A 18 -3.93 -0.85 -19.75
CA VAL A 18 -4.18 0.31 -18.87
C VAL A 18 -4.94 1.40 -19.62
N ARG A 19 -6.07 1.83 -19.04
CA ARG A 19 -6.86 2.98 -19.48
C ARG A 19 -7.18 3.83 -18.26
N VAL A 20 -6.95 5.14 -18.35
CA VAL A 20 -7.28 6.08 -17.29
C VAL A 20 -8.34 7.07 -17.80
N ASN A 21 -9.48 7.13 -17.12
CA ASN A 21 -10.49 8.14 -17.40
C ASN A 21 -10.10 9.46 -16.70
N THR A 22 -9.54 10.38 -17.48
CA THR A 22 -9.08 11.70 -17.00
C THR A 22 -10.16 12.48 -16.28
N GLN A 23 -11.38 12.55 -16.84
CA GLN A 23 -12.46 13.33 -16.24
C GLN A 23 -12.91 12.76 -14.89
N ALA A 24 -13.00 11.43 -14.78
CA ALA A 24 -13.32 10.78 -13.52
C ALA A 24 -12.23 11.01 -12.45
N VAL A 25 -10.96 11.00 -12.85
CA VAL A 25 -9.83 11.31 -11.96
C VAL A 25 -9.91 12.77 -11.46
N LEU A 26 -10.11 13.73 -12.36
CA LEU A 26 -10.21 15.15 -12.01
C LEU A 26 -11.41 15.43 -11.09
N LYS A 27 -12.58 14.84 -11.39
CA LYS A 27 -13.76 14.94 -10.55
C LYS A 27 -13.51 14.37 -9.15
N ARG A 28 -12.85 13.21 -9.05
CA ARG A 28 -12.50 12.60 -7.76
C ARG A 28 -11.49 13.46 -6.98
N ALA A 29 -10.54 14.08 -7.66
CA ALA A 29 -9.59 15.01 -7.04
C ALA A 29 -10.29 16.23 -6.42
N GLN A 30 -11.25 16.82 -7.13
CA GLN A 30 -12.06 17.93 -6.59
C GLN A 30 -12.89 17.50 -5.38
N GLN A 31 -13.49 16.30 -5.43
CA GLN A 31 -14.26 15.74 -4.32
C GLN A 31 -13.38 15.54 -3.07
N ILE A 32 -12.20 14.92 -3.24
CA ILE A 32 -11.33 14.63 -2.09
C ILE A 32 -10.80 15.92 -1.44
N GLN A 33 -10.55 16.97 -2.24
CA GLN A 33 -10.14 18.28 -1.70
C GLN A 33 -11.27 19.01 -0.95
N SER A 34 -12.53 18.60 -1.20
CA SER A 34 -13.73 19.20 -0.59
C SER A 34 -14.25 18.42 0.62
N VAL A 35 -13.55 17.35 1.04
CA VAL A 35 -14.00 16.55 2.18
C VAL A 35 -14.00 17.36 3.48
N LYS A 36 -15.01 17.12 4.31
CA LYS A 36 -15.08 17.69 5.65
C LYS A 36 -14.03 17.02 6.52
N LEU A 37 -12.99 17.77 6.85
CA LEU A 37 -11.94 17.31 7.75
C LEU A 37 -12.44 17.25 9.20
N ALA A 38 -11.82 16.36 9.96
CA ALA A 38 -12.00 16.27 11.40
C ALA A 38 -11.68 17.62 12.07
N LYS A 39 -12.37 17.91 13.19
CA LYS A 39 -12.23 19.16 13.95
C LYS A 39 -11.79 18.88 15.39
N LYS A 40 -11.23 19.89 16.06
CA LYS A 40 -10.84 19.86 17.48
C LYS A 40 -9.91 18.66 17.76
N GLN A 41 -10.17 17.89 18.82
CA GLN A 41 -9.36 16.74 19.24
C GLN A 41 -9.08 15.72 18.13
N TRP A 42 -10.05 15.48 17.24
CA TRP A 42 -9.89 14.54 16.13
C TRP A 42 -8.95 15.08 15.05
N GLN A 43 -8.94 16.40 14.85
CA GLN A 43 -7.98 17.06 13.98
C GLN A 43 -6.57 16.90 14.55
N ALA A 44 -6.39 17.20 15.85
CA ALA A 44 -5.10 17.05 16.52
C ALA A 44 -4.56 15.61 16.45
N ALA A 45 -5.43 14.61 16.68
CA ALA A 45 -5.06 13.20 16.54
C ALA A 45 -4.61 12.84 15.10
N TRP A 46 -5.31 13.35 14.09
CA TRP A 46 -4.92 13.13 12.69
C TRP A 46 -3.65 13.90 12.30
N LEU A 47 -3.37 15.05 12.92
CA LEU A 47 -2.12 15.78 12.73
C LEU A 47 -0.94 15.01 13.32
N LEU A 48 -1.07 14.46 14.53
CA LEU A 48 -0.07 13.54 15.09
C LEU A 48 0.11 12.31 14.19
N LYS A 49 -0.98 11.78 13.64
CA LYS A 49 -0.90 10.69 12.66
C LYS A 49 -0.10 11.10 11.42
N ALA A 50 -0.34 12.29 10.89
CA ALA A 50 0.42 12.83 9.76
C ALA A 50 1.90 12.93 10.09
N VAL A 51 2.26 13.43 11.29
CA VAL A 51 3.66 13.47 11.77
C VAL A 51 4.33 12.10 11.68
N THR A 52 3.67 11.04 12.15
CA THR A 52 4.23 9.67 12.06
C THR A 52 4.48 9.18 10.64
N CYS A 53 3.84 9.79 9.66
CA CYS A 53 4.02 9.47 8.24
C CYS A 53 5.06 10.37 7.56
N ILE A 54 5.63 11.39 8.21
CA ILE A 54 6.58 12.29 7.53
C ILE A 54 7.94 11.60 7.31
N ASP A 55 8.45 11.67 6.08
CA ASP A 55 9.86 11.49 5.82
C ASP A 55 10.50 12.88 5.89
N LEU A 56 11.10 13.20 7.03
CA LEU A 56 11.63 14.54 7.29
C LEU A 56 12.90 14.72 6.46
N THR A 57 12.82 15.60 5.47
CA THR A 57 13.77 15.60 4.36
C THR A 57 14.65 16.84 4.37
N THR A 58 15.97 16.65 4.20
CA THR A 58 16.88 17.70 3.71
C THR A 58 17.64 17.17 2.50
N LEU A 59 17.62 17.95 1.42
CA LEU A 59 18.27 17.62 0.15
C LEU A 59 18.80 18.92 -0.46
N ALA A 60 19.51 19.70 0.35
CA ALA A 60 20.07 20.98 -0.01
C ALA A 60 21.56 20.83 -0.38
N GLY A 61 22.05 21.67 -1.29
CA GLY A 61 23.46 21.59 -1.74
C GLY A 61 24.45 21.98 -0.63
N ASP A 62 23.97 22.68 0.39
CA ASP A 62 24.69 23.13 1.58
C ASP A 62 24.48 22.22 2.80
N ASP A 63 24.02 20.98 2.60
CA ASP A 63 23.86 20.02 3.69
C ASP A 63 25.19 19.66 4.37
N THR A 64 25.22 19.82 5.70
CA THR A 64 26.37 19.57 6.57
C THR A 64 26.05 18.52 7.63
N PRO A 65 27.06 17.89 8.25
CA PRO A 65 26.80 16.98 9.38
C PRO A 65 25.95 17.63 10.48
N SER A 66 26.16 18.92 10.76
CA SER A 66 25.44 19.65 11.81
C SER A 66 23.96 19.90 11.48
N ASN A 67 23.60 20.24 10.25
CA ASN A 67 22.20 20.44 9.89
C ASN A 67 21.44 19.10 9.79
N VAL A 68 22.10 18.03 9.34
CA VAL A 68 21.57 16.66 9.32
C VAL A 68 21.37 16.15 10.75
N HIS A 69 22.28 16.47 11.68
CA HIS A 69 22.09 16.15 13.09
C HIS A 69 20.83 16.80 13.66
N ARG A 70 20.62 18.11 13.41
CA ARG A 70 19.38 18.81 13.84
C ARG A 70 18.12 18.21 13.23
N LEU A 71 18.16 17.87 11.93
CA LEU A 71 17.08 17.15 11.25
C LEU A 71 16.74 15.84 11.97
N CYS A 72 17.76 15.06 12.33
CA CYS A 72 17.57 13.79 13.05
C CYS A 72 16.96 14.01 14.44
N MET A 73 17.45 14.98 15.21
CA MET A 73 16.88 15.28 16.53
C MET A 73 15.42 15.74 16.41
N LYS A 74 15.10 16.56 15.41
CA LYS A 74 13.72 16.99 15.14
C LYS A 74 12.83 15.84 14.68
N ALA A 75 13.37 14.86 13.96
CA ALA A 75 12.64 13.66 13.57
C ALA A 75 12.31 12.75 14.77
N VAL A 76 13.23 12.65 15.73
CA VAL A 76 13.04 11.89 16.98
C VAL A 76 12.04 12.58 17.90
N GLN A 77 12.08 13.91 18.02
CA GLN A 77 11.13 14.68 18.83
C GLN A 77 10.44 15.76 17.98
N PRO A 78 9.46 15.36 17.14
CA PRO A 78 8.81 16.25 16.18
C PRO A 78 7.83 17.23 16.81
N VAL A 79 7.32 16.92 18.01
CA VAL A 79 6.38 17.73 18.79
C VAL A 79 6.93 17.88 20.22
N PRO A 80 6.84 19.07 20.84
CA PRO A 80 7.30 19.28 22.21
C PRO A 80 6.60 18.35 23.20
N TYR A 81 7.35 17.92 24.22
CA TYR A 81 6.86 16.96 25.22
C TYR A 81 5.61 17.48 25.95
N ASP A 82 5.61 18.74 26.39
CA ASP A 82 4.50 19.33 27.16
C ASP A 82 3.20 19.42 26.34
N LEU A 83 3.31 19.63 25.02
CA LEU A 83 2.15 19.59 24.13
C LEU A 83 1.60 18.16 24.01
N LEU A 84 2.48 17.17 23.84
CA LEU A 84 2.08 15.77 23.83
C LEU A 84 1.47 15.36 25.18
N GLN A 85 2.01 15.83 26.30
CA GLN A 85 1.49 15.55 27.63
C GLN A 85 0.08 16.10 27.81
N SER A 86 -0.15 17.35 27.39
CA SER A 86 -1.46 18.02 27.44
C SER A 86 -2.53 17.31 26.60
N MET A 87 -2.12 16.58 25.55
CA MET A 87 -3.01 15.76 24.73
C MET A 87 -3.09 14.29 25.15
N GLY A 88 -2.37 13.87 26.21
CA GLY A 88 -2.32 12.47 26.65
C GLY A 88 -1.55 11.53 25.70
N MET A 89 -0.57 12.05 24.96
CA MET A 89 0.18 11.36 23.89
C MET A 89 1.68 11.24 24.15
N HIS A 90 2.18 11.71 25.30
CA HIS A 90 3.61 11.75 25.64
C HIS A 90 4.28 10.36 25.71
N ASP A 91 3.53 9.31 26.03
CA ASP A 91 4.01 7.93 26.15
C ASP A 91 3.86 7.12 24.84
N LYS A 92 3.33 7.72 23.76
CA LYS A 92 3.02 7.01 22.50
C LYS A 92 4.19 6.93 21.52
N GLY A 93 5.35 7.50 21.86
CA GLY A 93 6.55 7.44 21.03
C GLY A 93 6.35 8.09 19.65
N VAL A 94 5.72 9.28 19.62
CA VAL A 94 5.46 9.99 18.36
C VAL A 94 6.77 10.52 17.77
N THR A 95 7.28 9.83 16.76
CA THR A 95 8.39 10.25 15.91
C THR A 95 7.88 10.56 14.50
N THR A 96 8.75 11.07 13.62
CA THR A 96 8.45 11.01 12.17
C THR A 96 8.52 9.58 11.64
N GLY A 97 8.21 9.37 10.36
CA GLY A 97 8.31 8.05 9.72
C GLY A 97 9.74 7.66 9.36
N ALA A 98 10.53 8.63 8.90
CA ALA A 98 11.95 8.51 8.58
C ALA A 98 12.63 9.89 8.55
N VAL A 99 13.95 9.89 8.37
CA VAL A 99 14.69 11.03 7.81
C VAL A 99 15.11 10.71 6.38
N CYS A 100 15.18 11.71 5.50
CA CYS A 100 15.63 11.53 4.12
C CYS A 100 16.75 12.51 3.77
N VAL A 101 17.89 11.99 3.30
CA VAL A 101 19.12 12.75 3.03
C VAL A 101 19.79 12.33 1.71
N TYR A 102 20.81 13.07 1.28
CA TYR A 102 21.70 12.64 0.19
C TYR A 102 22.58 11.45 0.61
N PRO A 103 23.09 10.63 -0.34
CA PRO A 103 23.96 9.50 -0.04
C PRO A 103 25.16 9.86 0.85
N SER A 104 25.81 10.99 0.58
CA SER A 104 26.98 11.49 1.32
C SER A 104 26.71 11.90 2.78
N ARG A 105 25.43 11.88 3.21
CA ARG A 105 24.98 12.25 4.56
C ARG A 105 24.32 11.09 5.30
N VAL A 106 24.27 9.89 4.70
CA VAL A 106 23.66 8.71 5.34
C VAL A 106 24.40 8.35 6.62
N ALA A 107 25.73 8.25 6.58
CA ALA A 107 26.54 7.93 7.76
C ALA A 107 26.34 8.95 8.91
N ASP A 108 26.24 10.24 8.58
CA ASP A 108 25.98 11.31 9.56
C ASP A 108 24.61 11.15 10.23
N ALA A 109 23.57 10.86 9.44
CA ALA A 109 22.21 10.64 9.92
C ALA A 109 22.12 9.37 10.79
N VAL A 110 22.71 8.26 10.34
CA VAL A 110 22.76 6.99 11.08
C VAL A 110 23.48 7.19 12.42
N LYS A 111 24.63 7.87 12.42
CA LYS A 111 25.38 8.18 13.65
C LYS A 111 24.53 9.01 14.61
N SER A 112 23.85 10.05 14.11
CA SER A 112 23.01 10.93 14.92
C SER A 112 21.83 10.19 15.55
N LEU A 113 21.12 9.35 14.79
CA LEU A 113 19.98 8.59 15.31
C LEU A 113 20.41 7.50 16.30
N LYS A 114 21.54 6.82 16.06
CA LYS A 114 22.13 5.88 17.02
C LYS A 114 22.49 6.56 18.33
N ALA A 115 23.12 7.74 18.27
CA ALA A 115 23.46 8.51 19.47
C ALA A 115 22.23 8.94 20.28
N ALA A 116 21.08 9.15 19.62
CA ALA A 116 19.81 9.43 20.26
C ALA A 116 19.01 8.18 20.65
N ASN A 117 19.60 6.97 20.57
CA ASN A 117 18.92 5.69 20.82
C ASN A 117 17.61 5.51 20.02
N SER A 118 17.56 6.04 18.81
CA SER A 118 16.39 5.98 17.94
C SER A 118 16.51 4.85 16.90
N SER A 119 15.39 4.17 16.65
CA SER A 119 15.25 3.18 15.58
C SER A 119 14.63 3.74 14.30
N LEU A 120 14.60 5.08 14.13
CA LEU A 120 14.09 5.70 12.92
C LEU A 120 14.91 5.26 11.69
N PRO A 121 14.26 4.85 10.59
CA PRO A 121 14.98 4.52 9.38
C PRO A 121 15.57 5.78 8.73
N VAL A 122 16.80 5.65 8.23
CA VAL A 122 17.41 6.63 7.32
C VAL A 122 17.07 6.24 5.89
N ALA A 123 16.38 7.13 5.20
CA ALA A 123 16.17 7.05 3.76
C ALA A 123 17.25 7.86 3.02
N SER A 124 17.72 7.35 1.89
CA SER A 124 18.61 8.09 0.99
C SER A 124 18.02 8.20 -0.41
N VAL A 125 18.15 9.35 -1.05
CA VAL A 125 17.89 9.46 -2.49
C VAL A 125 19.06 8.89 -3.29
N ALA A 126 18.78 8.21 -4.39
CA ALA A 126 19.83 7.60 -5.21
C ALA A 126 19.49 7.61 -6.70
N THR A 127 20.30 6.92 -7.48
CA THR A 127 20.15 6.64 -8.90
C THR A 127 20.12 7.90 -9.77
N GLY A 128 21.11 8.78 -9.56
CA GLY A 128 21.28 10.02 -10.32
C GLY A 128 20.28 11.11 -9.95
N PHE A 129 19.82 11.10 -8.69
CA PHE A 129 18.88 12.10 -8.19
C PHE A 129 19.39 13.54 -8.43
N PRO A 130 18.53 14.49 -8.86
CA PRO A 130 17.10 14.32 -9.16
C PRO A 130 16.79 13.91 -10.61
N ALA A 131 17.78 13.94 -11.51
CA ALA A 131 17.56 13.80 -12.95
C ALA A 131 17.37 12.36 -13.43
N GLY A 132 17.95 11.37 -12.73
CA GLY A 132 17.89 9.96 -13.14
C GLY A 132 18.62 9.66 -14.46
N GLN A 133 19.50 10.55 -14.91
CA GLN A 133 20.18 10.48 -16.23
C GLN A 133 21.66 10.08 -16.16
N THR A 134 22.19 9.75 -14.98
CA THR A 134 23.56 9.24 -14.86
C THR A 134 23.64 7.78 -15.35
N LEU A 135 24.85 7.30 -15.67
CA LEU A 135 25.05 5.95 -16.18
C LEU A 135 24.54 4.89 -15.20
N LEU A 136 23.94 3.81 -15.70
CA LEU A 136 23.37 2.74 -14.86
C LEU A 136 24.38 2.18 -13.85
N LYS A 137 25.64 1.98 -14.26
CA LYS A 137 26.71 1.52 -13.38
C LYS A 137 26.90 2.45 -12.16
N THR A 138 26.95 3.76 -12.40
CA THR A 138 27.06 4.77 -11.34
C THR A 138 25.84 4.76 -10.44
N ARG A 139 24.64 4.68 -11.03
CA ARG A 139 23.37 4.64 -10.28
C ARG A 139 23.27 3.43 -9.36
N LEU A 140 23.72 2.26 -9.80
CA LEU A 140 23.78 1.06 -8.96
C LEU A 140 24.78 1.21 -7.81
N GLU A 141 25.93 1.83 -8.08
CA GLU A 141 26.96 2.05 -7.06
C GLU A 141 26.51 3.07 -6.00
N GLU A 142 25.78 4.12 -6.40
CA GLU A 142 25.15 5.06 -5.46
C GLU A 142 24.22 4.33 -4.47
N VAL A 143 23.41 3.38 -4.96
CA VAL A 143 22.51 2.58 -4.11
C VAL A 143 23.32 1.72 -3.14
N ARG A 144 24.33 0.98 -3.63
CA ARG A 144 25.16 0.11 -2.79
C ARG A 144 25.92 0.91 -1.73
N ALA A 145 26.48 2.06 -2.09
CA ALA A 145 27.17 2.94 -1.17
C ALA A 145 26.24 3.46 -0.07
N ALA A 146 25.05 3.95 -0.43
CA ALA A 146 24.07 4.41 0.56
C ALA A 146 23.63 3.29 1.52
N VAL A 147 23.42 2.07 1.03
CA VAL A 147 23.10 0.91 1.88
C VAL A 147 24.28 0.54 2.78
N ALA A 148 25.51 0.55 2.26
CA ALA A 148 26.73 0.29 3.04
C ALA A 148 26.92 1.31 4.18
N ASP A 149 26.56 2.58 3.94
CA ASP A 149 26.57 3.64 4.96
C ASP A 149 25.42 3.51 5.98
N GLY A 150 24.50 2.57 5.78
CA GLY A 150 23.45 2.20 6.72
C GLY A 150 22.05 2.74 6.39
N ALA A 151 21.80 3.16 5.15
CA ALA A 151 20.45 3.52 4.72
C ALA A 151 19.52 2.28 4.78
N ALA A 152 18.43 2.42 5.53
CA ALA A 152 17.40 1.39 5.66
C ALA A 152 16.38 1.45 4.51
N GLU A 153 16.33 2.58 3.82
CA GLU A 153 15.41 2.81 2.71
C GLU A 153 16.11 3.60 1.59
N ILE A 154 15.84 3.27 0.33
CA ILE A 154 16.42 3.94 -0.84
C ILE A 154 15.30 4.49 -1.72
N ASP A 155 15.33 5.79 -1.95
CA ASP A 155 14.42 6.51 -2.84
C ASP A 155 15.09 6.65 -4.23
N ILE A 156 14.85 5.69 -5.13
CA ILE A 156 15.40 5.68 -6.49
C ILE A 156 14.60 6.58 -7.43
N VAL A 157 15.24 7.20 -8.41
CA VAL A 157 14.62 7.92 -9.52
C VAL A 157 14.66 7.07 -10.79
N ILE A 158 13.50 6.90 -11.43
CA ILE A 158 13.42 6.16 -12.70
C ILE A 158 14.12 6.92 -13.83
N ASN A 159 14.61 6.19 -14.83
CA ASN A 159 14.95 6.79 -16.12
C ASN A 159 13.66 7.18 -16.87
N ARG A 160 13.31 8.46 -16.79
CA ARG A 160 12.09 9.03 -17.40
C ARG A 160 12.00 8.78 -18.91
N THR A 161 13.14 8.73 -19.60
CA THR A 161 13.22 8.48 -21.05
C THR A 161 12.58 7.14 -21.40
N LEU A 162 12.80 6.10 -20.59
CA LEU A 162 12.22 4.78 -20.81
C LEU A 162 10.69 4.82 -20.71
N ALA A 163 10.16 5.49 -19.68
CA ALA A 163 8.72 5.64 -19.51
C ALA A 163 8.07 6.49 -20.64
N LEU A 164 8.73 7.58 -21.04
CA LEU A 164 8.24 8.48 -22.08
C LEU A 164 8.25 7.85 -23.47
N THR A 165 9.22 6.99 -23.74
CA THR A 165 9.34 6.26 -25.02
C THR A 165 8.64 4.89 -24.99
N GLY A 166 7.97 4.53 -23.89
CA GLY A 166 7.22 3.28 -23.76
C GLY A 166 8.09 2.02 -23.62
N GLN A 167 9.38 2.16 -23.29
CA GLN A 167 10.32 1.05 -23.05
C GLN A 167 10.12 0.47 -21.65
N TRP A 168 8.94 -0.12 -21.42
CA TRP A 168 8.51 -0.62 -20.12
C TRP A 168 9.31 -1.81 -19.61
N GLU A 169 9.78 -2.70 -20.49
CA GLU A 169 10.64 -3.84 -20.13
C GLU A 169 12.01 -3.37 -19.65
N ALA A 170 12.65 -2.46 -20.40
CA ALA A 170 13.93 -1.88 -19.98
C ALA A 170 13.80 -1.15 -18.63
N MET A 171 12.69 -0.43 -18.41
CA MET A 171 12.41 0.19 -17.12
C MET A 171 12.22 -0.84 -16.00
N TYR A 172 11.51 -1.94 -16.27
CA TYR A 172 11.34 -3.05 -15.33
C TYR A 172 12.68 -3.66 -14.93
N ASP A 173 13.53 -3.98 -15.91
CA ASP A 173 14.85 -4.59 -15.69
C ASP A 173 15.79 -3.66 -14.94
N GLU A 174 15.75 -2.36 -15.22
CA GLU A 174 16.53 -1.36 -14.50
C GLU A 174 16.11 -1.29 -13.02
N ILE A 175 14.81 -1.25 -12.75
CA ILE A 175 14.29 -1.21 -11.37
C ILE A 175 14.59 -2.51 -10.62
N ARG A 176 14.57 -3.67 -11.29
CA ARG A 176 14.98 -4.94 -10.68
C ARG A 176 16.43 -4.95 -10.24
N GLN A 177 17.33 -4.36 -11.03
CA GLN A 177 18.74 -4.23 -10.66
C GLN A 177 18.91 -3.29 -9.46
N PHE A 178 18.15 -2.20 -9.39
CA PHE A 178 18.13 -1.34 -8.20
C PHE A 178 17.59 -2.07 -6.98
N ARG A 179 16.54 -2.89 -7.15
CA ARG A 179 15.96 -3.72 -6.09
C ARG A 179 16.99 -4.70 -5.52
N GLU A 180 17.77 -5.34 -6.38
CA GLU A 180 18.87 -6.21 -5.97
C GLU A 180 19.97 -5.43 -5.24
N ALA A 181 20.38 -4.27 -5.79
CA ALA A 181 21.39 -3.41 -5.18
C ALA A 181 20.97 -2.86 -3.80
N CYS A 182 19.67 -2.72 -3.54
CA CYS A 182 19.16 -2.31 -2.23
C CYS A 182 19.41 -3.35 -1.12
N GLY A 183 19.74 -4.61 -1.43
CA GLY A 183 19.86 -5.67 -0.43
C GLY A 183 18.55 -5.78 0.35
N ASP A 184 18.60 -5.66 1.69
CA ASP A 184 17.44 -5.66 2.58
C ASP A 184 16.73 -4.30 2.72
N ALA A 185 17.33 -3.21 2.22
CA ALA A 185 16.73 -1.89 2.30
C ALA A 185 15.42 -1.82 1.51
N HIS A 186 14.46 -1.08 2.05
CA HIS A 186 13.19 -0.83 1.37
C HIS A 186 13.41 0.11 0.18
N MET A 187 12.92 -0.27 -1.00
CA MET A 187 13.05 0.54 -2.21
C MET A 187 11.77 1.36 -2.43
N LYS A 188 11.92 2.68 -2.56
CA LYS A 188 10.85 3.60 -2.98
C LYS A 188 11.17 4.15 -4.36
N THR A 189 10.28 3.95 -5.33
CA THR A 189 10.50 4.38 -6.71
C THR A 189 9.84 5.72 -6.99
N ILE A 190 10.64 6.76 -7.21
CA ILE A 190 10.21 8.09 -7.64
C ILE A 190 9.90 8.06 -9.13
N LEU A 191 8.65 8.35 -9.49
CA LEU A 191 8.20 8.36 -10.88
C LEU A 191 8.42 9.71 -11.59
N ALA A 192 8.66 10.79 -10.84
CA ALA A 192 8.73 12.16 -11.37
C ALA A 192 7.49 12.53 -12.21
N ILE A 193 6.33 12.35 -11.59
CA ILE A 193 5.02 12.38 -12.26
C ILE A 193 4.72 13.66 -13.04
N GLY A 194 5.32 14.80 -12.68
CA GLY A 194 5.15 16.07 -13.40
C GLY A 194 5.68 16.03 -14.84
N GLU A 195 6.56 15.07 -15.15
CA GLU A 195 7.29 14.99 -16.41
C GLU A 195 6.91 13.74 -17.23
N LEU A 196 5.97 12.92 -16.75
CA LEU A 196 5.51 11.71 -17.46
C LEU A 196 4.38 11.97 -18.48
N GLY A 197 3.95 13.22 -18.61
CA GLY A 197 3.00 13.70 -19.62
C GLY A 197 1.53 13.33 -19.37
N THR A 198 1.21 12.05 -19.17
CA THR A 198 -0.19 11.58 -19.07
C THR A 198 -0.45 10.73 -17.83
N PHE A 199 -1.69 10.74 -17.33
CA PHE A 199 -2.12 9.83 -16.26
C PHE A 199 -1.96 8.35 -16.63
N THR A 200 -2.14 8.00 -17.90
CA THR A 200 -1.92 6.64 -18.38
C THR A 200 -0.46 6.22 -18.22
N ASN A 201 0.50 7.09 -18.57
CA ASN A 201 1.92 6.82 -18.36
C ASN A 201 2.28 6.70 -16.89
N VAL A 202 1.73 7.57 -16.02
CA VAL A 202 1.93 7.47 -14.57
C VAL A 202 1.43 6.12 -14.04
N TYR A 203 0.23 5.69 -14.46
CA TYR A 203 -0.33 4.41 -14.03
C TYR A 203 0.55 3.25 -14.50
N LYS A 204 0.97 3.24 -15.77
CA LYS A 204 1.88 2.22 -16.31
C LYS A 204 3.20 2.18 -15.54
N ALA A 205 3.87 3.32 -15.36
CA ALA A 205 5.10 3.43 -14.59
C ALA A 205 4.93 2.92 -13.15
N SER A 206 3.77 3.18 -12.53
CA SER A 206 3.43 2.65 -11.20
C SER A 206 3.37 1.12 -11.19
N LEU A 207 2.64 0.52 -12.15
CA LEU A 207 2.55 -0.94 -12.28
C LEU A 207 3.94 -1.56 -12.50
N VAL A 208 4.71 -1.04 -13.45
CA VAL A 208 6.04 -1.55 -13.78
C VAL A 208 6.96 -1.52 -12.57
N SER A 209 6.95 -0.41 -11.82
CA SER A 209 7.76 -0.27 -10.60
C SER A 209 7.37 -1.29 -9.53
N MET A 210 6.07 -1.54 -9.34
CA MET A 210 5.60 -2.54 -8.38
C MET A 210 5.91 -3.97 -8.83
N MET A 211 5.75 -4.29 -10.11
CA MET A 211 6.13 -5.59 -10.65
C MET A 211 7.63 -5.85 -10.47
N ALA A 212 8.47 -4.82 -10.64
CA ALA A 212 9.91 -4.90 -10.44
C ALA A 212 10.34 -5.01 -8.96
N GLY A 213 9.40 -4.97 -8.01
CA GLY A 213 9.68 -5.16 -6.58
C GLY A 213 9.81 -3.87 -5.78
N SER A 214 9.24 -2.75 -6.23
CA SER A 214 9.20 -1.53 -5.43
C SER A 214 8.31 -1.71 -4.19
N ASP A 215 8.80 -1.31 -3.02
CA ASP A 215 8.06 -1.36 -1.75
C ASP A 215 7.15 -0.14 -1.58
N PHE A 216 7.51 0.97 -2.22
CA PHE A 216 6.73 2.20 -2.28
C PHE A 216 6.81 2.83 -3.67
N ILE A 217 5.70 3.33 -4.19
CA ILE A 217 5.76 4.28 -5.31
C ILE A 217 5.66 5.72 -4.78
N LYS A 218 6.57 6.57 -5.26
CA LYS A 218 6.74 7.97 -4.85
C LYS A 218 6.45 8.91 -6.02
N THR A 219 5.76 10.01 -5.76
CA THR A 219 5.30 10.91 -6.82
C THR A 219 6.45 11.63 -7.52
N SER A 220 7.28 12.35 -6.77
CA SER A 220 8.20 13.36 -7.32
C SER A 220 9.51 13.40 -6.54
N THR A 221 10.55 13.99 -7.12
CA THR A 221 11.83 14.21 -6.41
C THR A 221 11.73 15.38 -5.43
N GLY A 222 10.77 16.29 -5.63
CA GLY A 222 10.68 17.54 -4.87
C GLY A 222 11.52 18.66 -5.49
N LYS A 223 12.14 18.41 -6.65
CA LYS A 223 12.97 19.35 -7.39
C LYS A 223 12.35 19.76 -8.73
N GLU A 224 11.30 19.08 -9.18
CA GLU A 224 10.54 19.44 -10.38
C GLU A 224 9.64 20.65 -10.15
N SER A 225 9.18 21.28 -11.23
CA SER A 225 8.17 22.36 -11.20
C SER A 225 6.80 21.86 -10.72
N VAL A 226 6.39 20.67 -11.17
CA VAL A 226 5.14 20.02 -10.79
C VAL A 226 5.45 18.80 -9.91
N ASN A 227 5.05 18.89 -8.64
CA ASN A 227 5.26 17.85 -7.64
C ASN A 227 3.97 17.05 -7.36
N ALA A 228 3.77 16.58 -6.12
CA ALA A 228 2.59 15.81 -5.75
C ALA A 228 1.28 16.59 -6.04
N THR A 229 0.39 15.98 -6.82
CA THR A 229 -0.96 16.51 -7.08
C THR A 229 -2.01 15.44 -6.77
N TYR A 230 -3.19 15.85 -6.31
CA TYR A 230 -4.28 14.91 -6.00
C TYR A 230 -4.74 14.07 -7.20
N PRO A 231 -4.88 14.62 -8.43
CA PRO A 231 -5.24 13.81 -9.60
C PRO A 231 -4.26 12.66 -9.85
N VAL A 232 -2.96 12.94 -9.85
CA VAL A 232 -1.92 11.92 -10.06
C VAL A 232 -1.88 10.93 -8.91
N ALA A 233 -2.05 11.40 -7.67
CA ALA A 233 -2.14 10.50 -6.53
C ALA A 233 -3.27 9.50 -6.65
N ILE A 234 -4.48 9.93 -7.07
CA ILE A 234 -5.61 9.04 -7.32
C ILE A 234 -5.24 7.95 -8.34
N VAL A 235 -4.49 8.29 -9.38
CA VAL A 235 -4.00 7.32 -10.38
C VAL A 235 -3.06 6.30 -9.73
N MET A 236 -2.07 6.77 -8.98
CA MET A 236 -1.06 5.92 -8.34
C MET A 236 -1.67 5.01 -7.26
N VAL A 237 -2.54 5.52 -6.38
CA VAL A 237 -3.19 4.71 -5.34
C VAL A 237 -4.14 3.68 -5.94
N ARG A 238 -4.80 3.99 -7.07
CA ARG A 238 -5.60 2.99 -7.79
C ARG A 238 -4.73 1.91 -8.41
N ALA A 239 -3.57 2.26 -8.96
CA ALA A 239 -2.60 1.26 -9.39
C ALA A 239 -2.16 0.36 -8.23
N ILE A 240 -1.87 0.92 -7.05
CA ILE A 240 -1.55 0.13 -5.84
C ILE A 240 -2.70 -0.80 -5.48
N ARG A 241 -3.95 -0.31 -5.49
CA ARG A 241 -5.14 -1.12 -5.19
C ARG A 241 -5.26 -2.27 -6.18
N ASP A 242 -5.13 -2.00 -7.47
CA ASP A 242 -5.32 -3.01 -8.52
C ASP A 242 -4.16 -4.03 -8.50
N TYR A 243 -2.93 -3.58 -8.20
CA TYR A 243 -1.78 -4.45 -7.92
C TYR A 243 -2.02 -5.35 -6.71
N PHE A 244 -2.47 -4.78 -5.59
CA PHE A 244 -2.80 -5.54 -4.39
C PHE A 244 -3.95 -6.53 -4.62
N LEU A 245 -5.00 -6.16 -5.36
CA LEU A 245 -6.08 -7.08 -5.69
C LEU A 245 -5.56 -8.22 -6.57
N ARG A 246 -4.74 -7.94 -7.57
CA ARG A 246 -4.26 -8.99 -8.49
C ARG A 246 -3.24 -9.93 -7.85
N THR A 247 -2.33 -9.41 -7.03
CA THR A 247 -1.24 -10.17 -6.40
C THR A 247 -1.60 -10.68 -5.00
N GLY A 248 -2.56 -10.03 -4.34
CA GLY A 248 -2.98 -10.33 -2.98
C GLY A 248 -4.03 -11.43 -2.86
N HIS A 249 -4.60 -11.90 -3.98
CA HIS A 249 -5.37 -13.13 -3.99
C HIS A 249 -4.42 -14.33 -3.96
N LYS A 250 -4.35 -15.00 -2.80
CA LYS A 250 -4.17 -16.45 -2.79
C LYS A 250 -5.37 -17.04 -3.51
N PHE A 251 -5.27 -17.21 -4.83
CA PHE A 251 -6.23 -18.05 -5.53
C PHE A 251 -6.21 -19.42 -4.84
N ILE A 252 -7.38 -20.02 -4.63
CA ILE A 252 -7.45 -21.45 -4.36
C ILE A 252 -6.76 -22.11 -5.56
N ARG A 253 -5.55 -22.63 -5.36
CA ARG A 253 -4.88 -23.44 -6.36
C ARG A 253 -5.41 -24.85 -6.20
N PHE A 254 -6.10 -25.32 -7.23
CA PHE A 254 -6.47 -26.72 -7.31
C PHE A 254 -5.20 -27.57 -7.41
N PRO A 255 -5.13 -28.71 -6.70
CA PRO A 255 -4.03 -29.64 -6.87
C PRO A 255 -3.99 -30.08 -8.33
N LEU A 256 -2.91 -29.75 -9.04
CA LEU A 256 -2.75 -30.09 -10.46
C LEU A 256 -2.11 -31.48 -10.64
N ASP A 257 -1.68 -32.10 -9.54
CA ASP A 257 -1.09 -33.42 -9.53
C ASP A 257 -1.61 -34.27 -8.34
N ASN A 258 -1.50 -35.60 -8.51
CA ASN A 258 -1.99 -36.57 -7.53
C ASN A 258 -1.24 -36.49 -6.19
N GLN A 259 -0.01 -35.98 -6.15
CA GLN A 259 0.76 -35.89 -4.91
C GLN A 259 0.24 -34.74 -4.02
N GLN A 260 -0.01 -33.58 -4.61
CA GLN A 260 -0.65 -32.44 -3.95
C GLN A 260 -2.05 -32.82 -3.46
N LEU A 261 -2.80 -33.57 -4.27
CA LEU A 261 -4.13 -34.08 -3.91
C LEU A 261 -4.09 -34.93 -2.62
N HIS A 262 -3.17 -35.89 -2.53
CA HIS A 262 -3.00 -36.74 -1.35
C HIS A 262 -2.58 -35.93 -0.12
N MET A 263 -1.66 -34.97 -0.28
CA MET A 263 -1.19 -34.12 0.82
C MET A 263 -2.31 -33.25 1.40
N ILE A 264 -3.12 -32.62 0.54
CA ILE A 264 -4.26 -31.80 0.98
C ILE A 264 -5.29 -32.66 1.70
N LYS A 265 -5.61 -33.86 1.17
CA LYS A 265 -6.53 -34.81 1.83
C LYS A 265 -5.99 -35.25 3.20
N ALA A 266 -4.71 -35.59 3.29
CA ALA A 266 -4.07 -35.97 4.55
C ALA A 266 -4.14 -34.85 5.59
N ASN A 267 -3.87 -33.61 5.18
CA ASN A 267 -3.95 -32.43 6.06
C ASN A 267 -5.39 -32.16 6.52
N PHE A 268 -6.38 -32.25 5.63
CA PHE A 268 -7.79 -32.10 6.00
C PHE A 268 -8.22 -33.16 7.02
N MET A 269 -7.83 -34.43 6.81
CA MET A 269 -8.10 -35.53 7.75
C MET A 269 -7.37 -35.34 9.08
N ALA A 270 -6.16 -34.78 9.07
CA ALA A 270 -5.40 -34.47 10.28
C ALA A 270 -6.05 -33.38 11.14
N CYS A 271 -6.84 -32.47 10.54
CA CYS A 271 -7.55 -31.40 11.26
C CYS A 271 -8.77 -31.87 12.10
N ARG A 272 -9.04 -33.19 12.20
CA ARG A 272 -10.01 -33.83 13.12
C ARG A 272 -11.41 -33.17 13.19
N TYR A 273 -12.06 -32.91 12.07
CA TYR A 273 -13.51 -32.67 12.05
C TYR A 273 -14.28 -33.98 11.89
N ALA A 274 -14.46 -34.71 12.99
CA ALA A 274 -15.15 -36.00 12.97
C ALA A 274 -16.55 -35.88 12.35
N GLY A 275 -16.82 -36.65 11.29
CA GLY A 275 -18.09 -36.64 10.57
C GLY A 275 -18.25 -35.56 9.49
N VAL A 276 -17.24 -34.70 9.27
CA VAL A 276 -17.27 -33.69 8.19
C VAL A 276 -16.52 -34.22 6.97
N VAL A 277 -17.23 -34.41 5.86
CA VAL A 277 -16.66 -34.93 4.60
C VAL A 277 -16.34 -33.83 3.58
N CYS A 278 -17.03 -32.69 3.64
CA CYS A 278 -16.77 -31.50 2.82
C CYS A 278 -17.41 -30.25 3.47
N ALA A 279 -17.08 -29.05 2.96
CA ALA A 279 -17.73 -27.79 3.35
C ALA A 279 -18.17 -27.05 2.09
N ILE A 280 -19.44 -26.63 2.03
CA ILE A 280 -20.05 -25.89 0.92
C ILE A 280 -20.45 -24.49 1.39
N ASP A 281 -20.09 -23.46 0.62
CA ASP A 281 -20.45 -22.06 0.87
C ASP A 281 -20.87 -21.39 -0.43
N GLY A 282 -21.94 -20.60 -0.34
CA GLY A 282 -22.51 -19.90 -1.48
C GLY A 282 -21.76 -18.60 -1.78
N THR A 283 -21.74 -18.21 -3.05
CA THR A 283 -21.20 -16.92 -3.51
C THR A 283 -22.31 -15.94 -3.79
N HIS A 284 -22.26 -14.77 -3.16
CA HIS A 284 -23.15 -13.66 -3.51
C HIS A 284 -22.65 -12.90 -4.73
N ILE A 285 -23.33 -13.07 -5.85
CA ILE A 285 -23.15 -12.27 -7.07
C ILE A 285 -24.03 -11.04 -6.94
N GLN A 286 -23.43 -9.85 -6.89
CA GLN A 286 -24.21 -8.61 -6.79
C GLN A 286 -25.04 -8.39 -8.06
N ILE A 287 -26.28 -7.92 -7.87
CA ILE A 287 -27.21 -7.61 -8.95
C ILE A 287 -27.78 -6.21 -8.76
N ILE A 288 -28.37 -5.68 -9.83
CA ILE A 288 -29.27 -4.53 -9.73
C ILE A 288 -30.57 -5.02 -9.08
N ALA A 289 -31.15 -4.20 -8.19
CA ALA A 289 -32.39 -4.53 -7.49
C ALA A 289 -33.50 -4.93 -8.47
N PRO A 290 -34.11 -6.11 -8.34
CA PRO A 290 -35.20 -6.53 -9.20
C PRO A 290 -36.49 -5.75 -8.87
N SER A 291 -37.38 -5.63 -9.84
CA SER A 291 -38.65 -4.89 -9.70
C SER A 291 -39.76 -5.68 -8.98
N LYS A 292 -39.56 -6.99 -8.77
CA LYS A 292 -40.48 -7.89 -8.06
C LYS A 292 -39.72 -8.61 -6.95
N ASP A 293 -40.36 -8.77 -5.80
CA ASP A 293 -39.83 -9.48 -4.62
C ASP A 293 -38.39 -9.04 -4.28
N GLU A 294 -38.15 -7.73 -4.31
CA GLU A 294 -36.81 -7.12 -4.15
C GLU A 294 -36.13 -7.50 -2.83
N ASP A 295 -36.92 -7.59 -1.77
CA ASP A 295 -36.51 -7.91 -0.42
C ASP A 295 -35.82 -9.28 -0.32
N VAL A 296 -36.28 -10.28 -1.08
CA VAL A 296 -35.68 -11.62 -1.05
C VAL A 296 -34.28 -11.67 -1.68
N PHE A 297 -33.87 -10.65 -2.43
CA PHE A 297 -32.53 -10.56 -3.00
C PHE A 297 -31.53 -9.82 -2.09
N VAL A 298 -31.98 -9.25 -0.97
CA VAL A 298 -31.13 -8.54 -0.03
C VAL A 298 -30.39 -9.54 0.87
N ASN A 299 -29.07 -9.56 0.79
CA ASN A 299 -28.26 -10.43 1.64
C ASN A 299 -28.01 -9.83 3.04
N ARG A 300 -27.38 -10.61 3.94
CA ARG A 300 -27.00 -10.19 5.30
C ARG A 300 -26.15 -8.91 5.38
N LYS A 301 -25.53 -8.48 4.28
CA LYS A 301 -24.73 -7.25 4.17
C LYS A 301 -25.53 -6.07 3.60
N LYS A 302 -26.85 -6.21 3.45
CA LYS A 302 -27.77 -5.21 2.89
C LYS A 302 -27.47 -4.83 1.44
N VAL A 303 -27.07 -5.82 0.64
CA VAL A 303 -26.81 -5.64 -0.80
C VAL A 303 -27.63 -6.65 -1.60
N HIS A 304 -28.21 -6.22 -2.72
CA HIS A 304 -28.90 -7.10 -3.68
C HIS A 304 -27.94 -8.07 -4.33
N SER A 305 -28.25 -9.37 -4.23
CA SER A 305 -27.41 -10.41 -4.80
C SER A 305 -28.20 -11.66 -5.15
N ILE A 306 -27.60 -12.51 -5.97
CA ILE A 306 -27.98 -13.91 -6.14
C ILE A 306 -26.94 -14.73 -5.39
N ASN A 307 -27.37 -15.56 -4.45
CA ASN A 307 -26.50 -16.53 -3.81
C ASN A 307 -26.36 -17.76 -4.72
N THR A 308 -25.15 -18.04 -5.17
CA THR A 308 -24.84 -19.06 -6.17
C THR A 308 -23.90 -20.11 -5.58
N GLN A 309 -24.28 -21.38 -5.68
CA GLN A 309 -23.44 -22.54 -5.41
C GLN A 309 -22.97 -23.11 -6.75
N ILE A 310 -21.67 -23.40 -6.86
CA ILE A 310 -21.10 -24.16 -7.97
C ILE A 310 -20.16 -25.19 -7.36
N VAL A 311 -20.35 -26.47 -7.69
CA VAL A 311 -19.51 -27.57 -7.23
C VAL A 311 -18.91 -28.26 -8.44
N PHE A 312 -17.63 -28.64 -8.34
CA PHE A 312 -16.90 -29.31 -9.41
C PHE A 312 -15.90 -30.32 -8.83
N ASP A 313 -15.57 -31.35 -9.61
CA ASP A 313 -14.58 -32.35 -9.20
C ASP A 313 -13.13 -31.85 -9.40
N ALA A 314 -12.15 -32.69 -9.01
CA ALA A 314 -10.73 -32.41 -9.17
C ALA A 314 -10.28 -32.21 -10.63
N THR A 315 -11.11 -32.66 -11.58
CA THR A 315 -10.85 -32.58 -13.02
C THR A 315 -11.60 -31.43 -13.68
N PHE A 316 -12.15 -30.50 -12.89
CA PHE A 316 -12.89 -29.31 -13.33
C PHE A 316 -14.24 -29.60 -14.01
N ASN A 317 -14.82 -30.79 -13.82
CA ASN A 317 -16.19 -31.03 -14.27
C ASN A 317 -17.17 -30.42 -13.28
N ILE A 318 -18.11 -29.64 -13.78
CA ILE A 318 -19.19 -29.08 -12.96
C ILE A 318 -20.12 -30.22 -12.53
N LEU A 319 -20.20 -30.46 -11.23
CA LEU A 319 -21.07 -31.44 -10.60
C LEU A 319 -22.45 -30.86 -10.30
N ASP A 320 -22.52 -29.58 -9.92
CA ASP A 320 -23.79 -28.91 -9.60
C ASP A 320 -23.69 -27.39 -9.70
N VAL A 321 -24.83 -26.77 -10.06
CA VAL A 321 -25.02 -25.32 -10.04
C VAL A 321 -26.40 -25.03 -9.45
N ALA A 322 -26.44 -24.28 -8.36
CA ALA A 322 -27.69 -23.80 -7.77
C ALA A 322 -27.66 -22.26 -7.62
N LYS A 323 -28.78 -21.62 -7.97
CA LYS A 323 -28.94 -20.15 -7.90
C LYS A 323 -30.18 -19.82 -7.07
N TRP A 324 -30.00 -18.98 -6.07
CA TRP A 324 -31.05 -18.59 -5.15
C TRP A 324 -31.03 -17.08 -4.87
N PRO A 325 -32.15 -16.47 -4.46
CA PRO A 325 -32.17 -15.08 -4.01
C PRO A 325 -31.16 -14.83 -2.88
N GLY A 326 -30.58 -13.64 -2.81
CA GLY A 326 -29.51 -13.28 -1.89
C GLY A 326 -29.83 -13.38 -0.40
N SER A 327 -31.11 -13.44 -0.01
CA SER A 327 -31.52 -13.74 1.37
C SER A 327 -31.39 -15.23 1.74
N THR A 328 -31.18 -16.11 0.76
CA THR A 328 -31.19 -17.58 0.95
C THR A 328 -29.91 -18.05 1.61
N HIS A 329 -30.05 -18.75 2.75
CA HIS A 329 -28.95 -19.37 3.48
C HIS A 329 -28.38 -20.61 2.77
N ASP A 330 -27.06 -20.80 2.88
CA ASP A 330 -26.33 -21.89 2.19
C ASP A 330 -26.88 -23.30 2.49
N PRO A 331 -27.31 -23.66 3.71
CA PRO A 331 -27.95 -24.94 3.96
C PRO A 331 -29.21 -25.16 3.11
N ARG A 332 -30.01 -24.11 2.88
CA ARG A 332 -31.22 -24.21 2.05
C ARG A 332 -30.87 -24.39 0.57
N ILE A 333 -29.80 -23.73 0.11
CA ILE A 333 -29.27 -23.88 -1.25
C ILE A 333 -28.82 -25.32 -1.47
N LEU A 334 -28.03 -25.87 -0.54
CA LEU A 334 -27.58 -27.26 -0.57
C LEU A 334 -28.77 -28.22 -0.58
N MET A 335 -29.75 -28.02 0.31
CA MET A 335 -30.94 -28.87 0.40
C MET A 335 -31.78 -28.85 -0.89
N GLY A 336 -31.77 -27.74 -1.64
CA GLY A 336 -32.47 -27.63 -2.92
C GLY A 336 -31.64 -28.03 -4.16
N SER A 337 -30.34 -28.23 -4.01
CA SER A 337 -29.42 -28.52 -5.12
C SER A 337 -29.52 -29.96 -5.66
N GLY A 338 -28.94 -30.20 -6.84
CA GLY A 338 -28.83 -31.55 -7.43
C GLY A 338 -27.95 -32.47 -6.59
N LEU A 339 -26.96 -31.90 -5.88
CA LEU A 339 -26.04 -32.61 -4.99
C LEU A 339 -26.75 -33.45 -3.93
N ARG A 340 -27.82 -32.94 -3.32
CA ARG A 340 -28.56 -33.70 -2.29
C ARG A 340 -29.28 -34.92 -2.89
N ARG A 341 -29.62 -34.89 -4.17
CA ARG A 341 -30.41 -35.94 -4.84
C ARG A 341 -29.56 -37.13 -5.29
N GLU A 342 -28.24 -36.98 -5.45
CA GLU A 342 -27.42 -37.97 -6.16
C GLU A 342 -26.67 -39.03 -5.33
N ALA A 343 -26.50 -38.94 -3.98
CA ALA A 343 -26.02 -40.09 -3.17
C ALA A 343 -25.86 -39.81 -1.65
N PRO A 344 -25.82 -40.86 -0.78
CA PRO A 344 -25.50 -40.75 0.65
C PRO A 344 -24.07 -40.21 0.88
N CYS A 345 -23.81 -39.59 2.04
CA CYS A 345 -22.56 -38.94 2.47
C CYS A 345 -21.23 -39.68 2.18
N THR A 346 -21.24 -40.97 1.84
CA THR A 346 -20.05 -41.82 1.66
C THR A 346 -19.41 -41.76 0.27
N SER A 347 -20.09 -41.26 -0.77
CA SER A 347 -19.49 -41.06 -2.12
C SER A 347 -18.78 -39.71 -2.31
N TRP A 348 -18.86 -38.83 -1.30
CA TRP A 348 -18.36 -37.45 -1.36
C TRP A 348 -16.85 -37.33 -1.13
N VAL A 349 -16.16 -38.45 -0.88
CA VAL A 349 -14.71 -38.53 -0.57
C VAL A 349 -13.83 -38.16 -1.78
N SER A 350 -14.43 -38.07 -2.97
CA SER A 350 -13.82 -37.57 -4.21
C SER A 350 -14.32 -36.19 -4.64
N CYS A 351 -15.36 -35.65 -4.02
CA CYS A 351 -15.97 -34.38 -4.41
C CYS A 351 -15.26 -33.22 -3.72
N TRP A 352 -14.64 -32.36 -4.52
CA TRP A 352 -14.12 -31.09 -4.02
C TRP A 352 -15.24 -30.08 -3.99
N VAL A 353 -15.30 -29.31 -2.92
CA VAL A 353 -16.19 -28.19 -2.84
C VAL A 353 -15.36 -26.95 -2.65
N THR A 354 -15.54 -26.00 -3.55
CA THR A 354 -15.03 -24.66 -3.34
C THR A 354 -16.04 -23.90 -2.50
N VAL A 355 -15.66 -23.67 -1.25
CA VAL A 355 -16.17 -22.57 -0.44
C VAL A 355 -15.62 -21.29 -1.09
N ALA A 356 -16.44 -20.60 -1.87
CA ALA A 356 -16.07 -19.27 -2.35
C ALA A 356 -16.29 -18.24 -1.24
N VAL A 357 -15.43 -18.32 -0.21
CA VAL A 357 -15.38 -17.28 0.84
C VAL A 357 -14.94 -15.97 0.16
N PRO A 358 -15.60 -14.83 0.43
CA PRO A 358 -14.92 -13.56 0.26
C PRO A 358 -13.72 -13.53 1.22
N ALA A 359 -12.50 -13.57 0.65
CA ALA A 359 -11.15 -13.79 1.20
C ALA A 359 -10.74 -13.11 2.53
N ARG A 360 -11.60 -13.01 3.55
CA ARG A 360 -11.31 -12.37 4.84
C ARG A 360 -11.22 -13.36 6.02
N ARG A 361 -11.35 -14.67 5.81
CA ARG A 361 -11.35 -15.67 6.91
C ARG A 361 -10.61 -16.99 6.60
N LEU A 362 -9.57 -16.96 5.76
CA LEU A 362 -8.74 -18.15 5.47
C LEU A 362 -7.27 -17.98 5.87
N ASP A 363 -7.01 -17.16 6.90
CA ASP A 363 -5.65 -16.88 7.36
C ASP A 363 -4.96 -18.08 8.04
N THR A 364 -5.68 -19.18 8.32
CA THR A 364 -5.15 -20.31 9.11
C THR A 364 -4.93 -21.62 8.35
N LEU A 365 -5.17 -21.70 7.02
CA LEU A 365 -5.11 -22.98 6.29
C LEU A 365 -4.24 -23.00 5.00
N SER A 366 -3.25 -22.13 4.87
CA SER A 366 -2.30 -22.21 3.74
C SER A 366 -0.86 -22.04 4.18
N GLN A 367 -0.27 -23.11 4.70
CA GLN A 367 1.17 -23.33 4.60
C GLN A 367 1.45 -24.05 3.28
N SER A 368 2.45 -23.57 2.54
CA SER A 368 2.87 -23.97 1.18
C SER A 368 2.14 -23.33 -0.01
N THR A 369 2.31 -22.01 -0.19
CA THR A 369 2.57 -21.44 -1.53
C THR A 369 3.28 -20.09 -1.38
N THR A 370 4.39 -19.91 -2.09
CA THR A 370 5.39 -18.83 -1.99
C THR A 370 4.93 -17.45 -2.50
N GLY A 371 3.63 -17.22 -2.67
CA GLY A 371 3.10 -15.89 -2.99
C GLY A 371 2.74 -15.13 -1.72
N SER A 372 3.69 -14.41 -1.12
CA SER A 372 3.36 -13.50 -0.02
C SER A 372 2.51 -12.34 -0.56
N THR A 373 1.29 -12.20 -0.06
CA THR A 373 0.44 -11.02 -0.29
C THR A 373 1.15 -9.79 0.28
N VAL A 374 1.73 -8.94 -0.57
CA VAL A 374 2.43 -7.73 -0.11
C VAL A 374 1.70 -6.47 -0.52
N LYS A 375 1.45 -5.60 0.46
CA LYS A 375 0.93 -4.26 0.26
C LYS A 375 2.09 -3.34 -0.13
N VAL A 376 1.96 -2.64 -1.25
CA VAL A 376 2.89 -1.59 -1.65
C VAL A 376 2.46 -0.27 -1.04
N GLY A 377 3.42 0.50 -0.55
CA GLY A 377 3.20 1.81 0.04
C GLY A 377 3.11 2.96 -0.98
N PHE A 378 2.59 4.09 -0.54
CA PHE A 378 2.49 5.33 -1.33
C PHE A 378 3.21 6.48 -0.63
N LYS A 379 3.99 7.26 -1.39
CA LYS A 379 4.70 8.44 -0.86
C LYS A 379 4.48 9.67 -1.75
N PRO A 380 3.51 10.55 -1.47
CA PRO A 380 3.46 11.86 -2.11
C PRO A 380 4.61 12.72 -1.57
N ALA A 381 5.31 13.41 -2.47
CA ALA A 381 6.47 14.23 -2.15
C ALA A 381 6.51 15.52 -2.97
N GLY A 382 6.99 16.58 -2.33
CA GLY A 382 7.12 17.92 -2.91
C GLY A 382 5.82 18.73 -2.89
N GLY A 383 5.91 19.98 -2.47
CA GLY A 383 4.78 20.94 -2.49
C GLY A 383 3.78 20.84 -1.33
N ILE A 384 3.84 19.81 -0.48
CA ILE A 384 2.97 19.64 0.70
C ILE A 384 3.53 20.50 1.84
N ARG A 385 2.83 21.58 2.20
CA ARG A 385 3.37 22.58 3.15
C ARG A 385 2.50 22.81 4.36
N THR A 386 1.21 22.48 4.29
CA THR A 386 0.25 22.83 5.34
C THR A 386 -0.32 21.61 6.06
N ALA A 387 -0.63 21.79 7.34
CA ALA A 387 -1.34 20.84 8.17
C ALA A 387 -2.65 20.39 7.52
N LYS A 388 -3.41 21.33 6.93
CA LYS A 388 -4.65 21.03 6.21
C LYS A 388 -4.42 20.06 5.05
N GLU A 389 -3.41 20.29 4.22
CA GLU A 389 -3.07 19.37 3.11
C GLU A 389 -2.75 17.97 3.63
N SER A 390 -1.97 17.85 4.71
CA SER A 390 -1.64 16.53 5.28
C SER A 390 -2.87 15.72 5.67
N LEU A 391 -3.91 16.38 6.18
CA LEU A 391 -5.19 15.75 6.54
C LEU A 391 -5.96 15.29 5.30
N VAL A 392 -5.97 16.09 4.22
CA VAL A 392 -6.59 15.71 2.94
C VAL A 392 -5.87 14.51 2.34
N TRP A 393 -4.54 14.46 2.41
CA TRP A 393 -3.75 13.31 1.98
C TRP A 393 -4.09 12.04 2.77
N LEU A 394 -4.19 12.11 4.09
CA LEU A 394 -4.64 10.97 4.91
C LEU A 394 -6.07 10.52 4.53
N ALA A 395 -6.98 11.46 4.29
CA ALA A 395 -8.34 11.15 3.86
C ALA A 395 -8.36 10.42 2.50
N LEU A 396 -7.56 10.88 1.54
CA LEU A 396 -7.39 10.23 0.23
C LEU A 396 -6.98 8.77 0.38
N ILE A 397 -5.97 8.50 1.22
CA ILE A 397 -5.47 7.14 1.44
C ILE A 397 -6.51 6.28 2.13
N LYS A 398 -7.17 6.80 3.16
CA LYS A 398 -8.25 6.10 3.85
C LYS A 398 -9.38 5.71 2.89
N GLU A 399 -9.79 6.61 2.00
CA GLU A 399 -10.91 6.36 1.08
C GLU A 399 -10.54 5.45 -0.09
N GLU A 400 -9.35 5.57 -0.67
CA GLU A 400 -8.97 4.77 -1.86
C GLU A 400 -8.35 3.40 -1.52
N LEU A 401 -7.62 3.31 -0.40
CA LEU A 401 -6.86 2.10 0.01
C LEU A 401 -7.31 1.50 1.36
N GLY A 402 -7.96 2.28 2.21
CA GLY A 402 -8.46 1.82 3.51
C GLY A 402 -7.47 2.00 4.66
N ASP A 403 -7.93 1.69 5.88
CA ASP A 403 -7.22 2.00 7.13
C ASP A 403 -5.85 1.34 7.26
N ALA A 404 -5.67 0.17 6.66
CA ALA A 404 -4.39 -0.53 6.72
C ALA A 404 -3.24 0.27 6.08
N TRP A 405 -3.53 1.15 5.11
CA TRP A 405 -2.51 1.99 4.46
C TRP A 405 -2.20 3.27 5.22
N LEU A 406 -2.90 3.60 6.31
CA LEU A 406 -2.59 4.78 7.10
C LEU A 406 -1.33 4.62 7.96
N GLY A 407 -0.71 3.44 8.00
CA GLY A 407 0.53 3.20 8.75
C GLY A 407 1.78 3.77 8.06
N PRO A 408 2.82 4.17 8.81
CA PRO A 408 4.07 4.65 8.23
C PRO A 408 4.82 3.60 7.40
N HIS A 409 4.46 2.32 7.50
CA HIS A 409 5.01 1.26 6.66
C HIS A 409 4.33 1.18 5.28
N LEU A 410 3.24 1.92 5.03
CA LEU A 410 2.50 1.93 3.76
C LEU A 410 2.14 3.32 3.26
N PHE A 411 2.32 4.36 4.07
CA PHE A 411 2.11 5.74 3.65
C PHE A 411 3.14 6.68 4.26
N ARG A 412 3.76 7.51 3.41
CA ARG A 412 4.76 8.50 3.80
C ARG A 412 4.48 9.87 3.17
N LEU A 413 4.76 10.96 3.87
CA LEU A 413 4.72 12.33 3.35
C LEU A 413 6.17 12.82 3.18
N GLY A 414 6.63 12.97 1.94
CA GLY A 414 7.96 13.53 1.66
C GLY A 414 7.93 15.06 1.77
N ALA A 415 8.38 15.61 2.90
CA ALA A 415 8.31 17.03 3.18
C ALA A 415 9.47 17.54 4.06
N SER A 416 9.84 18.81 3.86
CA SER A 416 10.82 19.51 4.67
C SER A 416 10.16 20.53 5.63
N SER A 417 9.23 21.35 5.14
CA SER A 417 8.59 22.43 5.92
C SER A 417 7.25 22.06 6.58
N LEU A 418 6.63 20.96 6.17
CA LEU A 418 5.29 20.57 6.64
C LEU A 418 5.23 20.37 8.15
N LEU A 419 6.28 19.78 8.74
CA LEU A 419 6.32 19.48 10.17
C LEU A 419 6.17 20.75 11.01
N ALA A 420 6.82 21.84 10.62
CA ALA A 420 6.75 23.11 11.32
C ALA A 420 5.31 23.68 11.32
N ASP A 421 4.58 23.59 10.20
CA ASP A 421 3.19 24.04 10.17
C ASP A 421 2.28 23.15 11.02
N ILE A 422 2.46 21.83 10.99
CA ILE A 422 1.70 20.91 11.86
C ILE A 422 1.96 21.22 13.34
N GLU A 423 3.21 21.41 13.73
CA GLU A 423 3.60 21.75 15.09
C GLU A 423 2.96 23.06 15.56
N ARG A 424 2.93 24.09 14.70
CA ARG A 424 2.23 25.36 14.97
C ARG A 424 0.74 25.16 15.20
N GLN A 425 0.08 24.30 14.42
CA GLN A 425 -1.35 23.99 14.60
C GLN A 425 -1.61 23.21 15.88
N ILE A 426 -0.73 22.28 16.25
CA ILE A 426 -0.83 21.54 17.52
C ILE A 426 -0.64 22.50 18.71
N PHE A 427 0.36 23.38 18.64
CA PHE A 427 0.60 24.40 19.67
C PHE A 427 -0.63 25.30 19.85
N HIS A 428 -1.20 25.79 18.76
CA HIS A 428 -2.43 26.59 18.81
C HIS A 428 -3.62 25.81 19.37
N TYR A 429 -3.77 24.53 19.02
CA TYR A 429 -4.82 23.68 19.57
C TYR A 429 -4.72 23.52 21.09
N VAL A 430 -3.51 23.33 21.62
CA VAL A 430 -3.28 23.11 23.06
C VAL A 430 -3.36 24.42 23.85
N THR A 431 -2.77 25.50 23.35
CA THR A 431 -2.56 26.74 24.11
C THR A 431 -3.57 27.85 23.80
N GLY A 432 -4.28 27.75 22.68
CA GLY A 432 -5.17 28.81 22.18
C GLY A 432 -4.46 29.98 21.50
N ARG A 433 -3.13 29.95 21.34
CA ARG A 433 -2.35 30.99 20.64
C ARG A 433 -1.30 30.37 19.71
N TYR A 434 -0.81 31.14 18.74
CA TYR A 434 0.32 30.68 17.92
C TYR A 434 1.65 30.82 18.67
N PRO A 435 2.62 29.92 18.41
CA PRO A 435 3.92 29.96 19.07
C PRO A 435 4.79 31.09 18.52
N ALA A 436 5.63 31.67 19.38
CA ALA A 436 6.81 32.42 18.99
C ALA A 436 7.93 31.46 18.52
N LEU A 437 8.93 31.99 17.79
CA LEU A 437 9.98 31.18 17.18
C LEU A 437 10.76 30.32 18.21
N HIS A 438 11.01 30.86 19.40
CA HIS A 438 11.76 30.18 20.46
C HIS A 438 10.94 29.12 21.22
N GLU A 439 9.61 29.07 21.05
CA GLU A 439 8.73 28.11 21.72
C GLU A 439 8.64 26.78 20.95
N LEU A 440 9.14 26.73 19.71
CA LEU A 440 9.21 25.53 18.91
C LEU A 440 10.65 24.98 18.92
N PRO A 441 10.87 23.72 19.33
CA PRO A 441 12.19 23.13 19.38
C PRO A 441 12.79 23.07 17.97
N MET A 442 14.00 23.60 17.83
CA MET A 442 14.81 23.57 16.60
C MET A 442 14.12 24.21 15.37
N ALA A 443 13.32 25.26 15.59
CA ALA A 443 12.73 26.10 14.54
C ALA A 443 13.75 27.00 13.83
#